data_AF-A0A5D3CL38-F1
#
_entry.id   AF-A0A5D3CL38-F1
#
_cell.length_a   1.000
_cell.length_b   1.000
_cell.length_c   1.000
_cell.angle_alpha   90.00
_cell.angle_beta   90.00
_cell.angle_gamma   90.00
#
_symmetry.space_group_name_H-M   'P 1'
#
loop_
_entity.id
_entity.type
_entity.pdbx_description
1 polymer ?
#
loop_
_entity_poly.entity_id
_entity_poly.type
_entity_poly.pdbx_seq_one_letter_code
_entity_poly.pdbx_strand_id
1 'polypeptide(L)'
;MELCKILHMNSGDGDKSYAKNSLLQQKATSKVWPIIKEAIEDYLCTENIPITTLSIADLGCSFGPNTLSILSDLIKQFHKTILLHHNKPIQYQIFFNDLPSNDFDSLFRSLSNFLEDLKNQIGTDFGTCFFNGVPGSFYGRLFPNKSLHFVHSSYALHWLSQVPEGMEMINKGNIFIDRTSPKNVIEGYYKQFQKDFSLFLKCRGEEIVSGGRMVVTLIGRTNESPPKEDFCYTFTLLNLAIYNMVKEGIIREGKVDRFNIPTFMPSPKEVKTEVLKEGSFIINRVEVAGIDWNAYNDEFDESNVLVDSSYCYAKCIRSVIEPLMITHFGEAVVEELFHRNAFKDEAD
;
A
#
# COMPACT_ATOMS: atom_id res chain seq x y z
N MET A 1 6.45 19.07 -7.91
CA MET A 1 5.33 18.99 -6.95
C MET A 1 5.80 18.15 -5.79
N GLU A 2 5.63 18.57 -4.54
CA GLU A 2 6.03 17.75 -3.38
C GLU A 2 4.99 16.63 -3.19
N LEU A 3 5.33 15.41 -3.63
CA LEU A 3 4.41 14.27 -3.60
C LEU A 3 3.86 13.99 -2.19
N CYS A 4 4.68 14.22 -1.16
CA CYS A 4 4.31 14.04 0.24
C CYS A 4 3.18 14.95 0.75
N LYS A 5 2.79 15.98 -0.01
CA LYS A 5 1.68 16.88 0.32
C LYS A 5 0.36 16.53 -0.39
N ILE A 6 0.43 15.72 -1.45
CA ILE A 6 -0.70 15.49 -2.36
C ILE A 6 -1.07 14.00 -2.45
N LEU A 7 -0.11 13.11 -2.20
CA LEU A 7 -0.36 11.67 -2.22
C LEU A 7 -0.98 11.28 -0.88
N HIS A 8 -2.27 11.01 -0.92
CA HIS A 8 -3.02 10.40 0.17
C HIS A 8 -4.22 9.66 -0.42
N MET A 9 -4.82 8.80 0.37
CA MET A 9 -6.06 8.15 -0.01
C MET A 9 -7.25 9.09 0.29
N ASN A 10 -8.38 8.91 -0.39
CA ASN A 10 -9.57 9.72 -0.14
C ASN A 10 -10.04 9.57 1.30
N SER A 11 -9.99 10.67 2.05
CA SER A 11 -10.30 10.79 3.48
C SER A 11 -11.78 10.56 3.84
N GLY A 12 -12.06 10.42 5.14
CA GLY A 12 -13.41 10.34 5.69
C GLY A 12 -14.13 9.00 5.48
N ASP A 13 -15.44 9.00 5.66
CA ASP A 13 -16.32 7.81 5.65
C ASP A 13 -17.38 7.86 4.53
N GLY A 14 -17.24 8.78 3.57
CA GLY A 14 -18.14 8.91 2.44
C GLY A 14 -18.05 7.75 1.44
N ASP A 15 -18.99 7.66 0.51
CA ASP A 15 -19.05 6.59 -0.51
C ASP A 15 -17.78 6.52 -1.40
N LYS A 16 -17.06 7.64 -1.56
CA LYS A 16 -15.81 7.74 -2.32
C LYS A 16 -14.55 7.52 -1.47
N SER A 17 -14.71 7.33 -0.16
CA SER A 17 -13.58 7.19 0.77
C SER A 17 -12.82 5.89 0.54
N TYR A 18 -11.53 5.91 0.87
CA TYR A 18 -10.70 4.70 0.85
C TYR A 18 -11.20 3.66 1.85
N ALA A 19 -11.63 4.08 3.04
CA ALA A 19 -12.13 3.18 4.08
C ALA A 19 -13.30 2.29 3.62
N LYS A 20 -14.14 2.76 2.69
CA LYS A 20 -15.25 2.00 2.12
C LYS A 20 -14.92 1.24 0.83
N ASN A 21 -13.77 1.49 0.22
CA ASN A 21 -13.43 0.98 -1.10
C ASN A 21 -12.11 0.19 -1.15
N SER A 22 -11.55 -0.20 0.00
CA SER A 22 -10.24 -0.86 0.12
C SER A 22 -10.29 -2.39 0.29
N LEU A 23 -11.38 -3.04 -0.16
CA LEU A 23 -11.58 -4.49 -0.01
C LEU A 23 -10.48 -5.31 -0.71
N LEU A 24 -10.00 -4.86 -1.87
CA LEU A 24 -8.95 -5.55 -2.61
C LEU A 24 -7.66 -5.67 -1.78
N GLN A 25 -7.27 -4.58 -1.12
CA GLN A 25 -6.12 -4.51 -0.23
C GLN A 25 -6.33 -5.37 1.04
N GLN A 26 -7.58 -5.44 1.53
CA GLN A 26 -7.94 -6.34 2.63
C GLN A 26 -7.74 -7.80 2.24
N LYS A 27 -8.29 -8.24 1.09
CA LYS A 27 -8.13 -9.61 0.58
C LYS A 27 -6.67 -9.96 0.32
N ALA A 28 -5.88 -8.99 -0.16
CA ALA A 28 -4.44 -9.16 -0.31
C ALA A 28 -3.76 -9.49 1.02
N THR A 29 -4.09 -8.71 2.04
CA THR A 29 -3.55 -8.88 3.40
C THR A 29 -3.93 -10.26 3.96
N SER A 30 -5.19 -10.69 3.78
CA SER A 30 -5.64 -12.03 4.19
C SER A 30 -4.87 -13.16 3.52
N LYS A 31 -4.51 -13.02 2.23
CA LYS A 31 -3.68 -14.01 1.52
C LYS A 31 -2.24 -14.06 2.04
N VAL A 32 -1.71 -12.92 2.49
CA VAL A 32 -0.34 -12.81 3.02
C VAL A 32 -0.27 -13.20 4.51
N TRP A 33 -1.40 -13.27 5.21
CA TRP A 33 -1.47 -13.61 6.63
C TRP A 33 -0.64 -14.84 7.05
N PRO A 34 -0.61 -15.97 6.31
CA PRO A 34 0.25 -17.11 6.67
C PRO A 34 1.74 -16.76 6.76
N ILE A 35 2.24 -15.87 5.88
CA ILE A 35 3.64 -15.43 5.87
C ILE A 35 3.92 -14.50 7.06
N ILE A 36 2.96 -13.61 7.39
CA ILE A 36 3.06 -12.73 8.55
C ILE A 36 3.13 -13.54 9.83
N LYS A 37 2.25 -14.54 9.95
CA LYS A 37 2.21 -15.45 11.09
C LYS A 37 3.52 -16.21 11.26
N GLU A 38 4.05 -16.79 10.18
CA GLU A 38 5.34 -17.48 10.18
C GLU A 38 6.48 -16.56 10.66
N ALA A 39 6.51 -15.31 10.18
CA ALA A 39 7.52 -14.33 10.61
C ALA A 39 7.42 -13.99 12.10
N ILE A 40 6.20 -13.90 12.66
CA ILE A 40 5.99 -13.67 14.11
C ILE A 40 6.48 -14.85 14.94
N GLU A 41 6.11 -16.07 14.53
CA GLU A 41 6.50 -17.29 15.23
C GLU A 41 8.02 -17.48 15.19
N ASP A 42 8.65 -17.27 14.04
CA ASP A 42 10.11 -17.33 13.86
C ASP A 42 10.84 -16.26 14.70
N TYR A 43 10.31 -15.03 14.77
CA TYR A 43 10.87 -13.98 15.61
C TYR A 43 10.90 -14.37 17.08
N LEU A 44 9.77 -14.82 17.62
CA LEU A 44 9.66 -15.19 19.04
C LEU A 44 10.41 -16.47 19.39
N CYS A 45 10.60 -17.40 18.44
CA CYS A 45 11.39 -18.61 18.66
C CYS A 45 12.92 -18.34 18.70
N THR A 46 13.37 -17.32 17.97
CA THR A 46 14.81 -17.04 17.81
C THR A 46 15.36 -16.09 18.87
N GLU A 47 14.52 -15.25 19.46
CA GLU A 47 14.93 -14.29 20.49
C GLU A 47 14.85 -14.89 21.91
N ASN A 48 16.02 -15.12 22.51
CA ASN A 48 16.15 -15.61 23.90
C ASN A 48 16.05 -14.50 24.96
N ILE A 49 15.77 -13.26 24.55
CA ILE A 49 15.70 -12.10 25.44
C ILE A 49 14.25 -11.87 25.87
N PRO A 50 13.96 -11.66 27.17
CA PRO A 50 12.61 -11.33 27.62
C PRO A 50 12.18 -9.98 27.04
N ILE A 51 11.26 -10.02 26.07
CA ILE A 51 10.64 -8.83 25.48
C ILE A 51 9.62 -8.29 26.48
N THR A 52 9.85 -7.09 27.02
CA THR A 52 8.88 -6.38 27.88
C THR A 52 7.96 -5.48 27.08
N THR A 53 8.46 -4.95 25.96
CA THR A 53 7.73 -4.05 25.07
C THR A 53 7.98 -4.46 23.63
N LEU A 54 6.93 -4.80 22.90
CA LEU A 54 6.97 -5.12 21.49
C LEU A 54 6.57 -3.89 20.67
N SER A 55 7.51 -3.40 19.86
CA SER A 55 7.30 -2.25 18.98
C SER A 55 6.98 -2.72 17.56
N ILE A 56 5.79 -2.38 17.08
CA ILE A 56 5.25 -2.74 15.76
C ILE A 56 5.03 -1.46 14.97
N ALA A 57 5.51 -1.40 13.72
CA ALA A 57 5.19 -0.32 12.81
C ALA A 57 4.42 -0.82 11.58
N ASP A 58 3.34 -0.13 11.23
CA ASP A 58 2.62 -0.27 9.97
C ASP A 58 2.98 0.92 9.07
N LEU A 59 3.73 0.68 7.99
CA LEU A 59 4.27 1.72 7.11
C LEU A 59 3.44 1.86 5.84
N GLY A 60 2.88 3.06 5.64
CA GLY A 60 1.85 3.32 4.62
C GLY A 60 0.49 2.80 5.07
N CYS A 61 0.08 3.15 6.30
CA CYS A 61 -1.13 2.62 6.92
C CYS A 61 -2.42 3.17 6.31
N SER A 62 -2.36 4.28 5.56
CA SER A 62 -3.51 5.10 5.19
C SER A 62 -4.33 5.41 6.45
N PHE A 63 -5.65 5.28 6.37
CA PHE A 63 -6.56 5.31 7.49
C PHE A 63 -7.72 4.32 7.23
N GLY A 64 -8.40 3.90 8.29
CA GLY A 64 -9.60 3.06 8.17
C GLY A 64 -9.37 1.57 8.53
N PRO A 65 -10.24 0.67 8.04
CA PRO A 65 -10.38 -0.67 8.60
C PRO A 65 -9.18 -1.59 8.32
N ASN A 66 -8.46 -1.40 7.21
CA ASN A 66 -7.38 -2.30 6.83
C ASN A 66 -6.22 -2.30 7.84
N THR A 67 -5.71 -1.12 8.23
CA THR A 67 -4.62 -0.99 9.22
C THR A 67 -5.04 -1.50 10.61
N LEU A 68 -6.28 -1.22 11.03
CA LEU A 68 -6.81 -1.70 12.31
C LEU A 68 -7.02 -3.22 12.30
N SER A 69 -7.50 -3.79 11.20
CA SER A 69 -7.70 -5.23 11.05
C SER A 69 -6.37 -5.98 11.15
N ILE A 70 -5.36 -5.58 10.37
CA ILE A 70 -4.06 -6.24 10.42
C ILE A 70 -3.42 -6.09 11.81
N LEU A 71 -3.53 -4.91 12.43
CA LEU A 71 -3.03 -4.70 13.77
C LEU A 71 -3.72 -5.60 14.80
N SER A 72 -5.04 -5.77 14.70
CA SER A 72 -5.80 -6.72 15.53
C SER A 72 -5.20 -8.11 15.43
N ASP A 73 -4.99 -8.58 14.20
CA ASP A 73 -4.48 -9.93 13.94
C ASP A 73 -3.04 -10.09 14.41
N LEU A 74 -2.18 -9.09 14.19
CA LEU A 74 -0.82 -9.05 14.73
C LEU A 74 -0.81 -9.18 16.25
N ILE A 75 -1.58 -8.36 16.97
CA ILE A 75 -1.62 -8.39 18.44
C ILE A 75 -2.12 -9.75 18.93
N LYS A 76 -3.18 -10.29 18.33
CA LYS A 76 -3.70 -11.62 18.68
C LYS A 76 -2.65 -12.71 18.51
N GLN A 77 -1.93 -12.69 17.38
CA GLN A 77 -0.92 -13.70 17.08
C GLN A 77 0.29 -13.56 18.01
N PHE A 78 0.80 -12.35 18.25
CA PHE A 78 1.87 -12.11 19.22
C PHE A 78 1.45 -12.55 20.62
N HIS A 79 0.27 -12.15 21.08
CA HIS A 79 -0.26 -12.55 22.38
C HIS A 79 -0.33 -14.07 22.52
N LYS A 80 -0.91 -14.75 21.53
CA LYS A 80 -1.01 -16.21 21.50
C LYS A 80 0.37 -16.88 21.58
N THR A 81 1.33 -16.45 20.77
CA THR A 81 2.67 -17.05 20.76
C THR A 81 3.43 -16.75 22.05
N ILE A 82 3.30 -15.54 22.60
CA ILE A 82 3.92 -15.17 23.88
C ILE A 82 3.39 -16.03 25.01
N LEU A 83 2.07 -16.26 25.10
CA LEU A 83 1.50 -17.15 26.13
C LEU A 83 2.04 -18.59 26.07
N LEU A 84 2.42 -19.08 24.88
CA LEU A 84 2.98 -20.42 24.71
C LEU A 84 4.44 -20.52 25.19
N HIS A 85 5.21 -19.44 25.10
CA HIS A 85 6.65 -19.44 25.35
C HIS A 85 7.07 -18.64 26.61
N HIS A 86 6.22 -17.74 27.10
CA HIS A 86 6.53 -16.79 28.16
C HIS A 86 5.33 -16.57 29.11
N ASN A 87 5.61 -16.47 30.41
CA ASN A 87 4.57 -16.35 31.44
C ASN A 87 4.20 -14.90 31.82
N LYS A 88 4.48 -13.89 30.96
CA LYS A 88 4.23 -12.48 31.32
C LYS A 88 3.58 -11.67 30.19
N PRO A 89 2.56 -10.84 30.50
CA PRO A 89 2.01 -9.87 29.56
C PRO A 89 3.09 -8.89 29.09
N ILE A 90 3.00 -8.45 27.83
CA ILE A 90 3.89 -7.46 27.24
C ILE A 90 3.16 -6.15 26.98
N GLN A 91 3.93 -5.07 26.80
CA GLN A 91 3.40 -3.81 26.28
C GLN A 91 3.52 -3.80 24.76
N TYR A 92 2.51 -3.32 24.05
CA TYR A 92 2.57 -3.08 22.60
C TYR A 92 2.77 -1.60 22.35
N GLN A 93 3.86 -1.23 21.68
CA GLN A 93 4.05 0.10 21.16
C GLN A 93 3.80 0.07 19.66
N ILE A 94 2.77 0.77 19.22
CA ILE A 94 2.22 0.67 17.88
C ILE A 94 2.45 1.99 17.17
N PHE A 95 3.02 1.92 15.98
CA PHE A 95 3.32 3.07 15.14
C PHE A 95 2.57 2.96 13.83
N PHE A 96 1.66 3.91 13.59
CA PHE A 96 1.00 4.11 12.31
C PHE A 96 1.80 5.15 11.54
N ASN A 97 2.46 4.76 10.46
CA ASN A 97 3.18 5.68 9.59
C ASN A 97 2.43 5.85 8.27
N ASP A 98 2.32 7.10 7.85
CA ASP A 98 1.93 7.49 6.50
C ASP A 98 2.50 8.88 6.21
N LEU A 99 2.27 9.39 5.00
CA LEU A 99 2.62 10.75 4.63
C LEU A 99 1.83 11.77 5.48
N PRO A 100 2.38 13.00 5.68
CA PRO A 100 1.69 14.03 6.47
C PRO A 100 0.30 14.42 5.95
N SER A 101 -0.01 14.17 4.68
CA SER A 101 -1.30 14.40 4.04
C SER A 101 -2.38 13.38 4.41
N ASN A 102 -2.03 12.30 5.11
CA ASN A 102 -2.98 11.25 5.50
C ASN A 102 -3.95 11.70 6.60
N ASP A 103 -5.13 11.06 6.65
CA ASP A 103 -6.18 11.34 7.63
C ASP A 103 -5.96 10.58 8.96
N PHE A 104 -4.93 11.01 9.69
CA PHE A 104 -4.64 10.48 11.04
C PHE A 104 -5.76 10.77 12.04
N ASP A 105 -6.50 11.85 11.86
CA ASP A 105 -7.62 12.23 12.72
C ASP A 105 -8.71 11.16 12.72
N SER A 106 -9.12 10.69 11.54
CA SER A 106 -10.09 9.61 11.42
C SER A 106 -9.55 8.31 12.03
N LEU A 107 -8.28 7.97 11.79
CA LEU A 107 -7.64 6.79 12.39
C LEU A 107 -7.69 6.83 13.92
N PHE A 108 -7.31 7.96 14.53
CA PHE A 108 -7.26 8.10 15.98
C PHE A 108 -8.63 8.10 16.65
N ARG A 109 -9.66 8.64 15.99
CA ARG A 109 -11.05 8.55 16.47
C ARG A 109 -11.53 7.11 16.55
N SER A 110 -11.02 6.21 15.70
CA SER A 110 -11.42 4.79 15.68
C SER A 110 -10.71 3.93 16.74
N LEU A 111 -9.65 4.41 17.40
CA LEU A 111 -8.84 3.59 18.31
C LEU A 111 -9.58 3.14 19.57
N SER A 112 -10.55 3.91 20.07
CA SER A 112 -11.33 3.51 21.25
C SER A 112 -12.15 2.26 20.98
N ASN A 113 -12.85 2.25 19.85
CA ASN A 113 -13.70 1.13 19.43
C ASN A 113 -12.83 -0.09 19.10
N PHE A 114 -11.71 0.13 18.39
CA PHE A 114 -10.73 -0.92 18.13
C PHE A 114 -10.26 -1.63 19.40
N LEU A 115 -9.91 -0.87 20.46
CA LEU A 115 -9.48 -1.44 21.73
C LEU A 115 -10.59 -2.22 22.44
N GLU A 116 -11.83 -1.74 22.37
CA GLU A 116 -12.99 -2.43 22.94
C GLU A 116 -13.25 -3.75 22.21
N ASP A 117 -13.24 -3.72 20.88
CA ASP A 117 -13.40 -4.90 20.03
C ASP A 117 -12.29 -5.93 20.29
N LEU A 118 -11.03 -5.49 20.41
CA LEU A 118 -9.91 -6.36 20.72
C LEU A 118 -10.09 -7.02 22.10
N LYS A 119 -10.51 -6.26 23.11
CA LYS A 119 -10.80 -6.80 24.45
C LYS A 119 -11.93 -7.84 24.43
N ASN A 120 -12.97 -7.59 23.64
CA ASN A 120 -14.08 -8.52 23.49
C ASN A 120 -13.64 -9.84 22.81
N GLN A 121 -12.64 -9.77 21.93
CA GLN A 121 -12.17 -10.93 21.17
C GLN A 121 -11.14 -11.80 21.90
N ILE A 122 -10.21 -11.19 22.66
CA ILE A 122 -9.10 -11.92 23.30
C ILE A 122 -8.92 -11.63 24.80
N GLY A 123 -9.87 -10.97 25.45
CA GLY A 123 -9.80 -10.67 26.89
C GLY A 123 -8.99 -9.40 27.20
N THR A 124 -8.63 -9.20 28.46
CA THR A 124 -7.93 -7.97 28.92
C THR A 124 -6.48 -8.21 29.33
N ASP A 125 -6.04 -9.46 29.28
CA ASP A 125 -4.72 -9.95 29.69
C ASP A 125 -3.68 -9.91 28.57
N PHE A 126 -4.05 -9.51 27.34
CA PHE A 126 -3.11 -9.43 26.23
C PHE A 126 -1.99 -8.41 26.43
N GLY A 127 -2.23 -7.36 27.23
CA GLY A 127 -1.26 -6.31 27.52
C GLY A 127 -1.83 -4.92 27.31
N THR A 128 -0.97 -3.90 27.43
CA THR A 128 -1.35 -2.50 27.18
C THR A 128 -0.86 -2.06 25.80
N CYS A 129 -1.72 -1.41 25.02
CA CYS A 129 -1.37 -0.83 23.72
C CYS A 129 -1.13 0.68 23.81
N PHE A 130 -0.02 1.15 23.26
CA PHE A 130 0.34 2.55 23.11
C PHE A 130 0.39 2.89 21.62
N PHE A 131 -0.53 3.73 21.14
CA PHE A 131 -0.65 4.09 19.74
C PHE A 131 0.05 5.42 19.45
N ASN A 132 0.74 5.48 18.30
CA ASN A 132 1.52 6.64 17.87
C ASN A 132 1.30 6.86 16.37
N GLY A 133 1.07 8.10 15.95
CA GLY A 133 1.16 8.48 14.54
C GLY A 133 2.54 8.98 14.22
N VAL A 134 3.06 8.60 13.06
CA VAL A 134 4.39 8.97 12.58
C VAL A 134 4.26 9.56 11.18
N PRO A 135 3.92 10.85 11.04
CA PRO A 135 3.78 11.49 9.75
C PRO A 135 5.16 11.69 9.10
N GLY A 136 5.37 11.09 7.93
CA GLY A 136 6.63 11.20 7.21
C GLY A 136 6.81 10.14 6.14
N SER A 137 7.71 10.39 5.20
CA SER A 137 8.06 9.40 4.19
C SER A 137 8.93 8.31 4.80
N PHE A 138 8.48 7.06 4.67
CA PHE A 138 9.25 5.84 4.89
C PHE A 138 10.50 5.66 4.01
N TYR A 139 10.73 6.53 3.02
CA TYR A 139 12.02 6.61 2.30
C TYR A 139 13.10 7.37 3.08
N GLY A 140 12.77 7.85 4.29
CA GLY A 140 13.71 8.42 5.25
C GLY A 140 13.66 7.72 6.62
N ARG A 141 14.45 8.26 7.55
CA ARG A 141 14.42 7.87 8.96
C ARG A 141 13.13 8.35 9.61
N LEU A 142 12.44 7.44 10.29
CA LEU A 142 11.18 7.68 11.00
C LEU A 142 11.30 7.38 12.50
N PHE A 143 12.22 6.48 12.86
CA PHE A 143 12.35 5.96 14.22
C PHE A 143 13.81 6.04 14.68
N PRO A 144 14.09 6.03 16.00
CA PRO A 144 15.43 5.86 16.53
C PRO A 144 16.08 4.53 16.10
N ASN A 145 17.39 4.41 16.28
CA ASN A 145 18.09 3.17 15.98
C ASN A 145 17.56 2.04 16.88
N LYS A 146 17.36 0.85 16.31
CA LYS A 146 17.03 -0.38 17.06
C LYS A 146 15.83 -0.20 18.00
N SER A 147 14.76 0.45 17.51
CA SER A 147 13.53 0.68 18.25
C SER A 147 12.33 -0.14 17.75
N LEU A 148 12.44 -0.81 16.60
CA LEU A 148 11.34 -1.60 16.03
C LEU A 148 11.66 -3.09 16.08
N HIS A 149 10.68 -3.89 16.48
CA HIS A 149 10.78 -5.35 16.54
C HIS A 149 10.13 -6.00 15.32
N PHE A 150 8.99 -5.44 14.89
CA PHE A 150 8.25 -5.92 13.73
C PHE A 150 7.80 -4.77 12.84
N VAL A 151 8.00 -4.91 11.54
CA VAL A 151 7.54 -3.94 10.53
C VAL A 151 6.62 -4.63 9.55
N HIS A 152 5.44 -4.05 9.37
CA HIS A 152 4.48 -4.41 8.33
C HIS A 152 4.37 -3.26 7.33
N SER A 153 4.21 -3.58 6.05
CA SER A 153 3.80 -2.62 5.03
C SER A 153 3.03 -3.35 3.95
N SER A 154 1.86 -2.84 3.58
CA SER A 154 1.02 -3.43 2.54
C SER A 154 0.56 -2.36 1.58
N TYR A 155 0.77 -2.59 0.27
CA TYR A 155 0.32 -1.71 -0.81
C TYR A 155 0.84 -0.26 -0.70
N ALA A 156 2.04 -0.07 -0.15
CA ALA A 156 2.66 1.26 -0.04
C ALA A 156 3.94 1.40 -0.89
N LEU A 157 4.81 0.39 -0.91
CA LEU A 157 6.15 0.47 -1.51
C LEU A 157 6.20 0.50 -3.05
N HIS A 158 5.05 0.37 -3.73
CA HIS A 158 4.98 0.60 -5.17
C HIS A 158 4.91 2.10 -5.52
N TRP A 159 4.53 2.95 -4.56
CA TRP A 159 4.56 4.41 -4.70
C TRP A 159 5.99 4.94 -4.61
N LEU A 160 6.47 5.55 -5.68
CA LEU A 160 7.78 6.18 -5.73
C LEU A 160 7.81 7.48 -4.93
N SER A 161 9.01 7.92 -4.51
CA SER A 161 9.17 9.21 -3.82
C SER A 161 8.87 10.41 -4.72
N GLN A 162 8.99 10.23 -6.03
CA GLN A 162 8.72 11.21 -7.07
C GLN A 162 8.57 10.51 -8.42
N VAL A 163 7.98 11.22 -9.40
CA VAL A 163 8.14 10.82 -10.80
C VAL A 163 9.61 11.00 -11.21
N PRO A 164 10.20 10.09 -12.00
CA PRO A 164 11.57 10.25 -12.46
C PRO A 164 11.76 11.54 -13.25
N GLU A 165 12.79 12.30 -12.89
CA GLU A 165 13.04 13.62 -13.44
C GLU A 165 13.21 13.58 -14.97
N GLY A 166 12.51 14.49 -15.67
CA GLY A 166 12.54 14.60 -17.12
C GLY A 166 11.73 13.55 -17.88
N MET A 167 11.31 12.45 -17.24
CA MET A 167 10.48 11.43 -17.90
C MET A 167 9.06 11.91 -18.16
N GLU A 168 8.59 12.86 -17.35
CA GLU A 168 7.28 13.50 -17.47
C GLU A 168 6.98 13.97 -18.89
N MET A 169 7.95 14.67 -19.50
CA MET A 169 7.81 15.30 -20.81
C MET A 169 8.02 14.33 -21.98
N ILE A 170 8.50 13.12 -21.69
CA ILE A 170 8.87 12.10 -22.67
C ILE A 170 7.75 11.07 -22.83
N ASN A 171 7.01 10.77 -21.76
CA ASN A 171 5.92 9.80 -21.76
C ASN A 171 4.60 10.34 -22.34
N LYS A 172 4.65 10.92 -23.54
CA LYS A 172 3.50 11.60 -24.16
C LYS A 172 2.31 10.68 -24.35
N GLY A 173 1.11 11.20 -24.10
CA GLY A 173 -0.16 10.47 -24.21
C GLY A 173 -0.36 9.36 -23.16
N ASN A 174 0.53 9.22 -22.18
CA ASN A 174 0.46 8.20 -21.14
C ASN A 174 0.54 8.84 -19.76
N ILE A 175 -0.32 8.41 -18.84
CA ILE A 175 -0.27 8.81 -17.42
C ILE A 175 0.57 7.88 -16.54
N PHE A 176 1.11 6.81 -17.09
CA PHE A 176 1.93 5.82 -16.36
C PHE A 176 2.85 5.10 -17.34
N ILE A 177 3.78 4.28 -16.82
CA ILE A 177 4.62 3.43 -17.66
C ILE A 177 3.81 2.31 -18.30
N ASP A 178 3.77 2.27 -19.63
CA ASP A 178 3.04 1.26 -20.39
C ASP A 178 3.90 0.69 -21.53
N ARG A 179 3.39 -0.33 -22.23
CA ARG A 179 4.06 -0.96 -23.39
C ARG A 179 4.40 0.02 -24.52
N THR A 180 3.68 1.15 -24.60
CA THR A 180 3.93 2.21 -25.59
C THR A 180 4.96 3.24 -25.11
N SER A 181 5.33 3.23 -23.83
CA SER A 181 6.29 4.15 -23.26
C SER A 181 7.70 3.93 -23.85
N PRO A 182 8.45 5.02 -24.12
CA PRO A 182 9.84 4.91 -24.53
C PRO A 182 10.69 4.15 -23.50
N LYS A 183 11.67 3.35 -23.96
CA LYS A 183 12.51 2.51 -23.09
C LYS A 183 13.19 3.30 -21.97
N ASN A 184 13.67 4.51 -22.26
CA ASN A 184 14.31 5.38 -21.27
C ASN A 184 13.34 5.85 -20.16
N VAL A 185 12.04 5.94 -20.43
CA VAL A 185 11.01 6.21 -19.41
C VAL A 185 10.92 5.02 -18.46
N ILE A 186 10.78 3.81 -18.99
CA ILE A 186 10.72 2.57 -18.19
C ILE A 186 11.99 2.42 -17.33
N GLU A 187 13.17 2.63 -17.92
CA GLU A 187 14.45 2.60 -17.21
C GLU A 187 14.54 3.70 -16.14
N GLY A 188 14.00 4.89 -16.40
CA GLY A 188 13.94 5.99 -15.44
C GLY A 188 13.11 5.64 -14.21
N TYR A 189 11.93 5.05 -14.43
CA TYR A 189 11.06 4.54 -13.36
C TYR A 189 11.72 3.44 -12.55
N TYR A 190 12.38 2.49 -13.22
CA TYR A 190 13.10 1.45 -12.51
C TYR A 190 14.25 2.01 -11.67
N LYS A 191 15.06 2.94 -12.21
CA LYS A 191 16.13 3.61 -11.45
C LYS A 191 15.60 4.35 -10.23
N GLN A 192 14.44 5.00 -10.35
CA GLN A 192 13.78 5.68 -9.24
C GLN A 192 13.34 4.67 -8.17
N PHE A 193 12.73 3.55 -8.56
CA PHE A 193 12.41 2.45 -7.66
C PHE A 193 13.65 1.91 -6.93
N GLN A 194 14.76 1.66 -7.65
CA GLN A 194 15.99 1.16 -7.04
C GLN A 194 16.52 2.12 -5.97
N LYS A 195 16.51 3.43 -6.26
CA LYS A 195 16.91 4.48 -5.31
C LYS A 195 16.00 4.47 -4.08
N ASP A 196 14.69 4.51 -4.29
CA ASP A 196 13.70 4.63 -3.22
C ASP A 196 13.70 3.38 -2.34
N PHE A 197 13.67 2.19 -2.94
CA PHE A 197 13.66 0.93 -2.21
C PHE A 197 14.97 0.68 -1.46
N SER A 198 16.12 1.06 -2.04
CA SER A 198 17.40 1.01 -1.32
C SER A 198 17.43 1.96 -0.11
N LEU A 199 16.89 3.17 -0.24
CA LEU A 199 16.78 4.11 0.89
C LEU A 199 15.83 3.58 1.98
N PHE A 200 14.69 3.02 1.59
CA PHE A 200 13.77 2.35 2.51
C PHE A 200 14.50 1.26 3.30
N LEU A 201 15.14 0.31 2.61
CA LEU A 201 15.88 -0.79 3.24
C LEU A 201 16.95 -0.29 4.19
N LYS A 202 17.78 0.67 3.77
CA LYS A 202 18.82 1.25 4.62
C LYS A 202 18.25 1.87 5.90
N CYS A 203 17.18 2.66 5.78
CA CYS A 203 16.53 3.27 6.95
C CYS A 203 15.95 2.19 7.88
N ARG A 204 15.27 1.17 7.32
CA ARG A 204 14.72 0.07 8.11
C ARG A 204 15.82 -0.76 8.80
N GLY A 205 16.96 -0.97 8.15
CA GLY A 205 18.09 -1.73 8.71
C GLY A 205 18.70 -1.06 9.95
N GLU A 206 18.67 0.27 10.01
CA GLU A 206 19.12 1.04 11.19
C GLU A 206 18.11 1.01 12.34
N GLU A 207 16.82 1.00 12.02
CA GLU A 207 15.72 1.17 12.98
C GLU A 207 15.20 -0.14 13.56
N ILE A 208 15.24 -1.23 12.79
CA ILE A 208 14.83 -2.56 13.24
C ILE A 208 15.93 -3.17 14.10
N VAL A 209 15.57 -3.71 15.27
CA VAL A 209 16.47 -4.42 16.18
C VAL A 209 17.16 -5.59 15.47
N SER A 210 18.33 -5.99 15.97
CA SER A 210 18.92 -7.26 15.52
C SER A 210 17.91 -8.38 15.74
N GLY A 211 17.73 -9.23 14.73
CA GLY A 211 16.74 -10.30 14.78
C GLY A 211 15.29 -9.85 14.60
N GLY A 212 14.97 -8.57 14.40
CA GLY A 212 13.62 -8.14 14.06
C GLY A 212 13.13 -8.69 12.71
N ARG A 213 11.81 -8.59 12.44
CA ARG A 213 11.21 -9.05 11.18
C ARG A 213 10.51 -7.91 10.45
N MET A 214 10.54 -7.99 9.13
CA MET A 214 9.83 -7.08 8.26
C MET A 214 9.09 -7.88 7.20
N VAL A 215 7.80 -7.64 7.06
CA VAL A 215 6.96 -8.23 6.00
C VAL A 215 6.42 -7.10 5.14
N VAL A 216 6.77 -7.14 3.86
CA VAL A 216 6.36 -6.12 2.87
C VAL A 216 5.54 -6.77 1.76
N THR A 217 4.39 -6.17 1.47
CA THR A 217 3.51 -6.53 0.36
C THR A 217 3.37 -5.32 -0.56
N LEU A 218 3.67 -5.47 -1.84
CA LEU A 218 3.54 -4.40 -2.83
C LEU A 218 2.97 -4.94 -4.13
N ILE A 219 2.39 -4.04 -4.93
CA ILE A 219 1.92 -4.38 -6.27
C ILE A 219 3.15 -4.65 -7.14
N GLY A 220 3.18 -5.82 -7.77
CA GLY A 220 4.27 -6.26 -8.60
C GLY A 220 3.79 -6.98 -9.85
N ARG A 221 4.73 -7.52 -10.60
CA ARG A 221 4.47 -8.26 -11.85
C ARG A 221 5.16 -9.62 -11.83
N THR A 222 4.61 -10.59 -12.55
CA THR A 222 5.22 -11.92 -12.71
C THR A 222 6.31 -11.94 -13.77
N ASN A 223 6.17 -11.12 -14.81
CA ASN A 223 7.12 -11.05 -15.92
C ASN A 223 8.47 -10.46 -15.46
N GLU A 224 9.61 -11.01 -15.92
CA GLU A 224 10.94 -10.50 -15.55
C GLU A 224 11.40 -9.33 -16.44
N SER A 225 11.08 -9.36 -17.73
CA SER A 225 11.38 -8.25 -18.66
C SER A 225 10.21 -7.27 -18.69
N PRO A 226 10.44 -5.96 -18.92
CA PRO A 226 9.34 -5.02 -19.10
C PRO A 226 8.36 -5.61 -20.13
N PRO A 227 7.08 -5.73 -19.77
CA PRO A 227 6.15 -6.58 -20.48
C PRO A 227 5.98 -6.11 -21.93
N LYS A 228 5.76 -7.07 -22.84
CA LYS A 228 5.22 -6.80 -24.17
C LYS A 228 3.71 -6.49 -24.12
N GLU A 229 3.10 -6.73 -22.96
CA GLU A 229 1.70 -6.52 -22.59
C GLU A 229 1.58 -5.33 -21.64
N ASP A 230 0.35 -4.98 -21.27
CA ASP A 230 0.04 -3.84 -20.41
C ASP A 230 0.73 -3.99 -19.03
N PHE A 231 1.41 -2.93 -18.60
CA PHE A 231 2.18 -2.94 -17.34
C PHE A 231 1.26 -2.99 -16.12
N CYS A 232 0.11 -2.32 -16.22
CA CYS A 232 -0.95 -2.29 -15.24
C CYS A 232 -2.27 -2.05 -15.97
N TYR A 233 -3.09 -3.11 -16.10
CA TYR A 233 -4.36 -3.04 -16.84
C TYR A 233 -5.27 -1.90 -16.33
N THR A 234 -5.25 -1.62 -15.02
CA THR A 234 -6.01 -0.55 -14.37
C THR A 234 -5.66 0.82 -14.93
N PHE A 235 -4.36 1.12 -14.99
CA PHE A 235 -3.90 2.41 -15.45
C PHE A 235 -3.98 2.50 -16.97
N THR A 236 -3.92 1.38 -17.71
CA THR A 236 -4.22 1.35 -19.15
C THR A 236 -5.64 1.82 -19.42
N LEU A 237 -6.64 1.28 -18.70
CA LEU A 237 -8.03 1.70 -18.85
C LEU A 237 -8.24 3.17 -18.47
N LEU A 238 -7.61 3.60 -17.37
CA LEU A 238 -7.67 5.01 -16.94
C LEU A 238 -7.05 5.95 -18.00
N ASN A 239 -5.92 5.56 -18.60
CA ASN A 239 -5.28 6.32 -19.66
C ASN A 239 -6.15 6.40 -20.92
N LEU A 240 -6.82 5.31 -21.29
CA LEU A 240 -7.75 5.27 -22.44
C LEU A 240 -8.95 6.20 -22.21
N ALA A 241 -9.53 6.20 -21.01
CA ALA A 241 -10.64 7.09 -20.67
C ALA A 241 -10.21 8.58 -20.74
N ILE A 242 -9.03 8.92 -20.22
CA ILE A 242 -8.45 10.26 -20.33
C ILE A 242 -8.21 10.64 -21.79
N TYR A 243 -7.70 9.72 -22.60
CA TYR A 243 -7.46 9.95 -24.03
C TYR A 243 -8.76 10.25 -24.80
N ASN A 244 -9.87 9.57 -24.48
CA ASN A 244 -11.18 9.88 -25.05
C ASN A 244 -11.65 11.29 -24.64
N MET A 245 -11.45 11.69 -23.38
CA MET A 245 -11.73 13.06 -22.93
C MET A 245 -10.87 14.12 -23.62
N VAL A 246 -9.65 13.78 -24.07
CA VAL A 246 -8.83 14.66 -24.91
C VAL A 246 -9.44 14.81 -26.31
N LYS A 247 -9.88 13.71 -26.93
CA LYS A 247 -10.54 13.73 -28.26
C LYS A 247 -11.82 14.58 -28.25
N GLU A 248 -12.55 14.56 -27.16
CA GLU A 248 -13.77 15.36 -26.97
C GLU A 248 -13.48 16.83 -26.61
N GLY A 249 -12.21 17.20 -26.39
CA GLY A 249 -11.81 18.57 -26.04
C GLY A 249 -12.05 18.95 -24.57
N ILE A 250 -12.39 18.01 -23.71
CA ILE A 250 -12.60 18.23 -22.27
C ILE A 250 -11.26 18.44 -21.56
N ILE A 251 -10.25 17.67 -21.94
CA ILE A 251 -8.88 17.78 -21.42
C ILE A 251 -7.97 18.24 -22.55
N ARG A 252 -7.09 19.20 -22.26
CA ARG A 252 -6.01 19.57 -23.19
C ARG A 252 -4.94 18.49 -23.19
N GLU A 253 -4.54 18.02 -24.37
CA GLU A 253 -3.48 17.01 -24.53
C GLU A 253 -2.21 17.34 -23.74
N GLY A 254 -1.74 18.59 -23.80
CA GLY A 254 -0.58 19.05 -23.03
C GLY A 254 -0.72 19.01 -21.50
N LYS A 255 -1.94 18.84 -20.96
CA LYS A 255 -2.13 18.52 -19.53
C LYS A 255 -1.84 17.03 -19.26
N VAL A 256 -2.27 16.14 -20.15
CA VAL A 256 -2.02 14.69 -20.03
C VAL A 256 -0.52 14.42 -20.12
N ASP A 257 0.16 15.03 -21.11
CA ASP A 257 1.62 14.91 -21.32
C ASP A 257 2.48 15.39 -20.14
N ARG A 258 1.89 16.03 -19.12
CA ARG A 258 2.60 16.56 -17.94
C ARG A 258 2.21 15.85 -16.66
N PHE A 259 1.42 14.79 -16.74
CA PHE A 259 0.96 14.03 -15.61
C PHE A 259 1.45 12.61 -15.72
N ASN A 260 2.22 12.17 -14.73
CA ASN A 260 2.53 10.76 -14.59
C ASN A 260 2.32 10.31 -13.15
N ILE A 261 1.80 9.10 -13.01
CA ILE A 261 1.63 8.44 -11.73
C ILE A 261 3.02 7.96 -11.25
N PRO A 262 3.46 8.33 -10.03
CA PRO A 262 4.74 7.94 -9.49
C PRO A 262 4.65 6.52 -8.90
N THR A 263 4.50 5.52 -9.76
CA THR A 263 4.36 4.12 -9.35
C THR A 263 5.26 3.22 -10.17
N PHE A 264 5.81 2.18 -9.54
CA PHE A 264 6.54 1.13 -10.22
C PHE A 264 6.12 -0.24 -9.67
N MET A 265 5.93 -1.21 -10.58
CA MET A 265 5.57 -2.58 -10.26
C MET A 265 6.76 -3.50 -10.51
N PRO A 266 7.61 -3.75 -9.49
CA PRO A 266 8.78 -4.58 -9.66
C PRO A 266 8.39 -6.06 -9.78
N SER A 267 9.26 -6.81 -10.45
CA SER A 267 9.26 -8.26 -10.43
C SER A 267 9.90 -8.79 -9.14
N PRO A 268 9.64 -10.05 -8.75
CA PRO A 268 10.30 -10.68 -7.60
C PRO A 268 11.82 -10.65 -7.68
N LYS A 269 12.37 -10.74 -8.90
CA LYS A 269 13.81 -10.70 -9.15
C LYS A 269 14.41 -9.33 -8.88
N GLU A 270 13.73 -8.27 -9.31
CA GLU A 270 14.14 -6.88 -9.04
C GLU A 270 14.10 -6.60 -7.53
N VAL A 271 13.04 -7.01 -6.82
CA VAL A 271 12.95 -6.89 -5.36
C VAL A 271 14.10 -7.64 -4.67
N LYS A 272 14.31 -8.92 -5.00
CA LYS A 272 15.39 -9.74 -4.42
C LYS A 272 16.77 -9.11 -4.66
N THR A 273 16.99 -8.61 -5.87
CA THR A 273 18.27 -8.01 -6.25
C THR A 273 18.57 -6.78 -5.42
N GLU A 274 17.61 -5.87 -5.23
CA GLU A 274 17.84 -4.67 -4.43
C GLU A 274 17.99 -4.98 -2.93
N VAL A 275 17.27 -5.97 -2.38
CA VAL A 275 17.48 -6.41 -0.98
C VAL A 275 18.89 -6.95 -0.78
N LEU A 276 19.36 -7.84 -1.65
CA LEU A 276 20.69 -8.43 -1.56
C LEU A 276 21.81 -7.40 -1.80
N LYS A 277 21.56 -6.42 -2.67
CA LYS A 277 22.51 -5.35 -3.01
C LYS A 277 22.67 -4.33 -1.89
N GLU A 278 21.60 -3.99 -1.18
CA GLU A 278 21.68 -3.10 -0.01
C GLU A 278 22.30 -3.82 1.20
N GLY A 279 21.87 -5.05 1.48
CA GLY A 279 22.58 -5.98 2.36
C GLY A 279 22.23 -5.92 3.85
N SER A 280 21.29 -5.08 4.29
CA SER A 280 20.87 -5.01 5.71
C SER A 280 19.92 -6.14 6.12
N PHE A 281 19.30 -6.83 5.17
CA PHE A 281 18.29 -7.86 5.44
C PHE A 281 18.62 -9.19 4.76
N ILE A 282 18.22 -10.28 5.44
CA ILE A 282 18.17 -11.62 4.86
C ILE A 282 16.75 -11.86 4.35
N ILE A 283 16.65 -12.49 3.18
CA ILE A 283 15.36 -12.83 2.57
C ILE A 283 14.94 -14.21 3.08
N ASN A 284 13.91 -14.26 3.91
CA ASN A 284 13.32 -15.52 4.37
C ASN A 284 12.41 -16.13 3.30
N ARG A 285 11.54 -15.32 2.69
CA ARG A 285 10.50 -15.77 1.75
C ARG A 285 10.14 -14.66 0.75
N VAL A 286 9.87 -15.04 -0.49
CA VAL A 286 9.31 -14.15 -1.53
C VAL A 286 8.33 -14.96 -2.37
N GLU A 287 7.10 -14.47 -2.43
CA GLU A 287 6.02 -15.09 -3.19
C GLU A 287 5.29 -14.06 -4.03
N VAL A 288 4.61 -14.55 -5.06
CA VAL A 288 3.69 -13.75 -5.88
C VAL A 288 2.34 -14.42 -5.83
N ALA A 289 1.32 -13.64 -5.49
CA ALA A 289 -0.06 -14.08 -5.51
C ALA A 289 -0.87 -13.18 -6.44
N GLY A 290 -1.67 -13.79 -7.30
CA GLY A 290 -2.70 -13.08 -8.06
C GLY A 290 -3.92 -12.78 -7.18
N ILE A 291 -4.53 -11.62 -7.41
CA ILE A 291 -5.80 -11.23 -6.79
C ILE A 291 -6.76 -10.87 -7.92
N ASP A 292 -7.87 -11.60 -7.98
CA ASP A 292 -8.94 -11.33 -8.94
C ASP A 292 -9.68 -10.05 -8.54
N TRP A 293 -9.90 -9.17 -9.51
CA TRP A 293 -10.64 -7.92 -9.30
C TRP A 293 -12.15 -8.15 -9.19
N ASN A 294 -12.64 -9.29 -9.66
CA ASN A 294 -13.99 -9.76 -9.40
C ASN A 294 -14.22 -10.20 -7.94
N ALA A 295 -13.22 -10.00 -7.08
CA ALA A 295 -13.34 -10.16 -5.64
C ALA A 295 -14.56 -9.48 -5.00
N TYR A 296 -15.15 -8.45 -5.62
CA TYR A 296 -16.37 -7.84 -5.11
C TYR A 296 -17.61 -8.74 -5.24
N ASN A 297 -17.60 -9.74 -6.12
CA ASN A 297 -18.75 -10.62 -6.34
C ASN A 297 -18.99 -11.62 -5.19
N ASP A 298 -17.97 -11.95 -4.40
CA ASP A 298 -18.09 -12.96 -3.33
C ASP A 298 -18.79 -12.43 -2.06
N GLU A 299 -18.98 -11.11 -1.92
CA GLU A 299 -19.59 -10.48 -0.72
C GLU A 299 -21.05 -10.06 -0.91
N PHE A 300 -21.57 -10.00 -2.14
CA PHE A 300 -22.98 -9.69 -2.39
C PHE A 300 -23.79 -10.98 -2.45
N ASP A 301 -24.57 -11.20 -1.40
CA ASP A 301 -25.59 -12.25 -1.30
C ASP A 301 -26.46 -12.28 -2.58
N GLU A 302 -26.81 -13.48 -3.09
CA GLU A 302 -27.52 -13.74 -4.37
C GLU A 302 -28.88 -13.00 -4.53
N SER A 303 -29.29 -12.22 -3.53
CA SER A 303 -30.59 -11.54 -3.44
C SER A 303 -30.56 -10.02 -3.64
N ASN A 304 -29.40 -9.37 -3.78
CA ASN A 304 -29.34 -7.92 -4.01
C ASN A 304 -28.56 -7.58 -5.29
N VAL A 305 -29.27 -6.89 -6.20
CA VAL A 305 -28.81 -6.14 -7.39
C VAL A 305 -27.36 -6.40 -7.77
N LEU A 306 -27.11 -7.06 -8.91
CA LEU A 306 -25.80 -7.15 -9.60
C LEU A 306 -25.03 -5.82 -9.47
N VAL A 307 -24.24 -5.68 -8.40
CA VAL A 307 -23.32 -4.55 -8.28
C VAL A 307 -22.20 -4.92 -9.22
N ASP A 308 -22.16 -4.22 -10.34
CA ASP A 308 -21.16 -4.42 -11.38
C ASP A 308 -19.76 -4.38 -10.74
N SER A 309 -19.02 -5.50 -10.80
CA SER A 309 -17.67 -5.60 -10.21
C SER A 309 -16.75 -4.52 -10.76
N SER A 310 -16.98 -4.08 -11.99
CA SER A 310 -16.29 -2.96 -12.62
C SER A 310 -16.54 -1.63 -11.92
N TYR A 311 -17.75 -1.41 -11.40
CA TYR A 311 -18.12 -0.19 -10.67
C TYR A 311 -17.49 -0.14 -9.28
N CYS A 312 -17.51 -1.25 -8.54
CA CYS A 312 -16.79 -1.36 -7.26
C CYS A 312 -15.29 -1.17 -7.45
N TYR A 313 -14.74 -1.77 -8.51
CA TYR A 313 -13.34 -1.60 -8.85
C TYR A 313 -13.02 -0.13 -9.21
N ALA A 314 -13.88 0.54 -9.98
CA ALA A 314 -13.74 1.95 -10.29
C ALA A 314 -13.65 2.83 -9.04
N LYS A 315 -14.52 2.57 -8.04
CA LYS A 315 -14.48 3.28 -6.76
C LYS A 315 -13.22 3.00 -5.97
N CYS A 316 -12.73 1.76 -5.97
CA CYS A 316 -11.45 1.41 -5.37
C CYS A 316 -10.32 2.25 -5.96
N ILE A 317 -10.20 2.28 -7.30
CA ILE A 317 -9.16 3.05 -7.98
C ILE A 317 -9.32 4.54 -7.74
N ARG A 318 -10.55 5.06 -7.82
CA ARG A 318 -10.86 6.46 -7.48
C ARG A 318 -10.37 6.81 -6.08
N SER A 319 -10.69 5.99 -5.09
CA SER A 319 -10.32 6.24 -3.69
C SER A 319 -8.81 6.30 -3.44
N VAL A 320 -8.01 5.76 -4.37
CA VAL A 320 -6.54 5.75 -4.31
C VAL A 320 -5.91 6.89 -5.10
N ILE A 321 -6.43 7.20 -6.29
CA ILE A 321 -5.75 8.12 -7.24
C ILE A 321 -6.39 9.52 -7.30
N GLU A 322 -7.62 9.68 -6.80
CA GLU A 322 -8.38 10.93 -6.92
C GLU A 322 -7.64 12.16 -6.39
N PRO A 323 -6.99 12.15 -5.21
CA PRO A 323 -6.30 13.34 -4.70
C PRO A 323 -5.15 13.80 -5.60
N LEU A 324 -4.41 12.84 -6.17
CA LEU A 324 -3.34 13.11 -7.13
C LEU A 324 -3.90 13.71 -8.43
N MET A 325 -4.99 13.15 -8.94
CA MET A 325 -5.63 13.58 -10.18
C MET A 325 -6.28 14.97 -10.05
N ILE A 326 -6.97 15.25 -8.95
CA ILE A 326 -7.65 16.54 -8.72
C ILE A 326 -6.65 17.68 -8.70
N THR A 327 -5.49 17.47 -8.09
CA THR A 327 -4.43 18.48 -8.00
C THR A 327 -3.95 18.94 -9.40
N HIS A 328 -4.03 18.07 -10.40
CA HIS A 328 -3.54 18.35 -11.75
C HIS A 328 -4.64 18.68 -12.77
N PHE A 329 -5.70 17.87 -12.81
CA PHE A 329 -6.78 17.99 -13.79
C PHE A 329 -7.92 18.89 -13.30
N GLY A 330 -8.12 18.99 -11.99
CA GLY A 330 -9.23 19.69 -11.34
C GLY A 330 -10.42 18.77 -11.05
N GLU A 331 -11.16 19.08 -9.99
CA GLU A 331 -12.26 18.26 -9.45
C GLU A 331 -13.32 17.89 -10.51
N ALA A 332 -13.80 18.87 -11.28
CA ALA A 332 -14.83 18.64 -12.30
C ALA A 332 -14.40 17.62 -13.37
N VAL A 333 -13.12 17.62 -13.76
CA VAL A 333 -12.58 16.67 -14.75
C VAL A 333 -12.50 15.28 -14.16
N VAL A 334 -12.08 15.16 -12.89
CA VAL A 334 -11.97 13.87 -12.20
C VAL A 334 -13.34 13.26 -11.94
N GLU A 335 -14.34 14.07 -11.57
CA GLU A 335 -15.72 13.60 -11.43
C GLU A 335 -16.24 13.01 -12.74
N GLU A 336 -16.06 13.75 -13.84
CA GLU A 336 -16.49 13.31 -15.17
C GLU A 336 -15.75 12.03 -15.61
N LEU A 337 -14.44 11.93 -15.36
CA LEU A 337 -13.63 10.75 -15.67
C LEU A 337 -14.19 9.47 -15.02
N PHE A 338 -14.52 9.53 -13.73
CA PHE A 338 -15.05 8.38 -12.99
C PHE A 338 -16.56 8.18 -13.22
N HIS A 339 -17.29 9.17 -13.74
CA HIS A 339 -18.70 9.02 -14.14
C HIS A 339 -18.86 8.27 -15.47
N ARG A 340 -17.90 8.41 -16.38
CA ARG A 340 -17.92 7.84 -17.74
C ARG A 340 -17.84 6.30 -17.83
N ASN A 341 -17.87 5.58 -16.70
CA ASN A 341 -17.72 4.13 -16.63
C ASN A 341 -16.43 3.62 -17.29
N ALA A 342 -15.27 4.10 -16.83
CA ALA A 342 -13.93 3.71 -17.34
C ALA A 342 -13.57 2.21 -17.20
N PHE A 343 -14.51 1.35 -16.81
CA PHE A 343 -14.28 -0.08 -16.60
C PHE A 343 -15.37 -0.97 -17.22
N LYS A 344 -16.26 -0.42 -18.05
CA LYS A 344 -17.06 -1.29 -18.92
C LYS A 344 -16.09 -1.96 -19.88
N ASP A 345 -15.87 -3.27 -19.70
CA ASP A 345 -15.37 -4.11 -20.77
C ASP A 345 -16.26 -3.82 -21.99
N GLU A 346 -15.70 -3.20 -23.03
CA GLU A 346 -16.30 -3.23 -24.35
C GLU A 346 -16.21 -4.67 -24.84
N ALA A 347 -17.08 -5.52 -24.30
CA ALA A 347 -17.49 -6.75 -24.94
C ALA A 347 -18.53 -6.38 -25.99
N ASP A 348 -18.05 -6.07 -27.19
CA ASP A 348 -18.76 -6.27 -28.46
C ASP A 348 -17.78 -6.82 -29.52
#